data_AF-A0A7R7APM0-F1
#
_entry.id   AF-A0A7R7APM0-F1
#
_cell.length_a   1.000
_cell.length_b   1.000
_cell.length_c   1.000
_cell.angle_alpha   90.00
_cell.angle_beta   90.00
_cell.angle_gamma   90.00
#
_symmetry.space_group_name_H-M   'P 1'
#
loop_
_entity.id
_entity.type
_entity.pdbx_description
1 polymer ?
#
loop_
_entity_poly.entity_id
_entity_poly.type
_entity_poly.pdbx_seq_one_letter_code
_entity_poly.pdbx_strand_id
1 'polypeptide(L)'
;MLYWRTQQDSRNYAILSDWGNDYGPQDFLGMEGARDIDQSKLQFRFDKQRPLPIGDFVATSIRSGFFARREVFELFGAIILQSRHKFYAAKTDKYDIEIYVPMDEVDGFDFLTSSYEKYDDGSISRIFELKLKNGFSTELDIFRMNDPVVARFDIIVSDNFKNIYDSNKLTGLRFAAA
;
A
#
# COMPACT_ATOMS: atom_id res chain seq x y z
N MET A 1 8.11 -17.10 9.61
CA MET A 1 7.47 -15.78 9.45
C MET A 1 6.48 -15.91 8.31
N LEU A 2 5.23 -15.50 8.52
CA LEU A 2 4.24 -15.41 7.46
C LEU A 2 4.23 -14.00 6.88
N TYR A 3 3.73 -13.89 5.65
CA TYR A 3 3.60 -12.64 4.94
C TYR A 3 2.15 -12.44 4.50
N TRP A 4 1.75 -11.17 4.42
CA TRP A 4 0.37 -10.78 4.20
C TRP A 4 0.31 -9.73 3.12
N ARG A 5 -0.47 -10.00 2.07
CA ARG A 5 -0.87 -8.97 1.11
C ARG A 5 -1.87 -8.05 1.79
N THR A 6 -1.54 -6.77 1.84
CA THR A 6 -2.43 -5.76 2.39
C THR A 6 -3.47 -5.34 1.35
N GLN A 7 -4.69 -5.10 1.83
CA GLN A 7 -5.78 -4.57 1.03
C GLN A 7 -6.48 -3.49 1.85
N GLN A 8 -6.85 -2.39 1.22
CA GLN A 8 -7.64 -1.37 1.90
C GLN A 8 -9.08 -1.87 2.15
N ASP A 9 -9.66 -1.46 3.27
CA ASP A 9 -11.03 -1.81 3.64
C ASP A 9 -12.05 -0.73 3.22
N SER A 10 -12.11 -0.46 1.92
CA SER A 10 -13.03 0.51 1.32
C SER A 10 -14.52 0.13 1.38
N ARG A 11 -14.82 -1.08 1.90
CA ARG A 11 -16.20 -1.54 2.14
C ARG A 11 -16.73 -0.99 3.45
N ASN A 12 -15.91 -0.98 4.49
CA ASN A 12 -16.31 -0.62 5.85
C ASN A 12 -15.86 0.80 6.27
N TYR A 13 -14.89 1.40 5.56
CA TYR A 13 -14.35 2.72 5.89
C TYR A 13 -14.46 3.72 4.74
N ALA A 14 -14.42 5.01 5.09
CA ALA A 14 -14.43 6.11 4.15
C ALA A 14 -13.21 6.07 3.21
N ILE A 15 -13.44 6.49 1.97
CA ILE A 15 -12.42 6.50 0.91
C ILE A 15 -11.99 7.95 0.66
N LEU A 16 -10.69 8.17 0.52
CA LEU A 16 -10.13 9.41 -0.02
C LEU A 16 -10.31 9.44 -1.53
N SER A 17 -11.01 10.47 -1.98
CA SER A 17 -11.09 10.82 -3.38
C SER A 17 -10.02 11.85 -3.71
N ASP A 18 -9.46 11.75 -4.91
CA ASP A 18 -8.54 12.73 -5.47
C ASP A 18 -9.26 14.10 -5.56
N TRP A 19 -8.74 15.12 -4.88
CA TRP A 19 -9.30 16.47 -4.90
C TRP A 19 -8.41 17.41 -5.71
N GLY A 20 -8.29 17.11 -7.01
CA GLY A 20 -7.36 17.80 -7.90
C GLY A 20 -5.94 17.24 -7.86
N ASN A 21 -5.68 16.20 -7.05
CA ASN A 21 -4.49 15.38 -7.15
C ASN A 21 -4.48 14.65 -8.51
N ASP A 22 -3.44 14.86 -9.29
CA ASP A 22 -3.21 14.19 -10.58
C ASP A 22 -2.05 13.19 -10.52
N TYR A 23 -1.42 13.00 -9.36
CA TYR A 23 -0.35 12.01 -9.17
C TYR A 23 -0.92 10.59 -9.03
N GLY A 24 -0.47 9.70 -9.91
CA GLY A 24 -0.88 8.30 -9.94
C GLY A 24 0.07 7.39 -9.15
N PRO A 25 -0.28 6.11 -8.97
CA PRO A 25 0.54 5.17 -8.23
C PRO A 25 1.99 5.05 -8.71
N GLN A 26 2.22 5.20 -10.02
CA GLN A 26 3.56 5.16 -10.65
C GLN A 26 4.44 6.34 -10.22
N ASP A 27 3.86 7.54 -10.04
CA ASP A 27 4.59 8.73 -9.59
C ASP A 27 5.18 8.51 -8.19
N PHE A 28 4.38 7.96 -7.27
CA PHE A 28 4.81 7.63 -5.91
C PHE A 28 5.95 6.59 -5.89
N LEU A 29 5.92 5.62 -6.80
CA LEU A 29 6.96 4.60 -6.92
C LEU A 29 8.20 5.06 -7.67
N GLY A 30 8.20 6.25 -8.28
CA GLY A 30 9.33 6.73 -9.08
C GLY A 30 9.65 5.80 -10.26
N MET A 31 8.62 5.20 -10.86
CA MET A 31 8.77 4.31 -12.03
C MET A 31 9.24 5.10 -13.26
N GLU A 32 9.59 4.40 -14.34
CA GLU A 32 9.94 5.07 -15.60
C GLU A 32 8.82 6.02 -16.06
N GLY A 33 9.17 7.28 -16.34
CA GLY A 33 8.20 8.33 -16.68
C GLY A 33 7.49 8.98 -15.48
N ALA A 34 7.80 8.58 -14.24
CA ALA A 34 7.25 9.20 -13.04
C ALA A 34 7.67 10.68 -12.92
N ARG A 35 6.73 11.50 -12.46
CA ARG A 35 6.97 12.91 -12.16
C ARG A 35 7.41 13.08 -10.72
N ASP A 36 8.19 14.14 -10.47
CA ASP A 36 8.46 14.57 -9.10
C ASP A 36 7.17 15.06 -8.44
N ILE A 37 6.95 14.58 -7.21
CA ILE A 37 5.75 14.92 -6.44
C ILE A 37 5.99 16.22 -5.67
N ASP A 38 5.18 17.23 -6.01
CA ASP A 38 5.05 18.45 -5.24
C ASP A 38 4.02 18.24 -4.11
N GLN A 39 4.51 18.11 -2.89
CA GLN A 39 3.66 17.84 -1.71
C GLN A 39 2.64 18.94 -1.45
N SER A 40 2.88 20.18 -1.91
CA SER A 40 1.89 21.26 -1.76
C SER A 40 0.61 21.03 -2.58
N LYS A 41 0.67 20.15 -3.58
CA LYS A 41 -0.44 19.76 -4.45
C LYS A 41 -1.14 18.48 -4.03
N LEU A 42 -0.60 17.76 -3.04
CA LEU A 42 -1.23 16.54 -2.52
C LEU A 42 -2.44 16.89 -1.66
N GLN A 43 -3.59 17.01 -2.32
CA GLN A 43 -4.86 17.34 -1.70
C GLN A 43 -5.91 16.28 -2.01
N PHE A 44 -6.57 15.82 -0.97
CA PHE A 44 -7.60 14.80 -1.04
C PHE A 44 -8.85 15.26 -0.30
N ARG A 45 -9.97 14.58 -0.54
CA ARG A 45 -11.19 14.78 0.24
C ARG A 45 -11.82 13.45 0.57
N PHE A 46 -12.40 13.33 1.74
CA PHE A 46 -13.19 12.14 2.04
C PHE A 46 -14.45 12.12 1.19
N ASP A 47 -14.77 10.95 0.63
CA ASP A 47 -16.00 10.75 -0.11
C ASP A 47 -17.20 11.00 0.81
N LYS A 48 -17.97 12.05 0.49
CA LYS A 48 -19.14 12.49 1.26
C LYS A 48 -20.39 11.70 0.93
N GLN A 49 -20.40 10.91 -0.15
CA GLN A 49 -21.55 10.11 -0.55
C GLN A 49 -21.71 8.85 0.31
N ARG A 50 -20.62 8.39 0.95
CA ARG A 50 -20.61 7.22 1.83
C ARG A 50 -20.23 7.66 3.25
N PRO A 51 -21.18 7.82 4.18
CA PRO A 51 -20.91 8.28 5.55
C PRO A 51 -20.36 7.12 6.41
N LEU A 52 -19.25 6.53 5.96
CA LEU A 52 -18.53 5.50 6.69
C LEU A 52 -17.55 6.14 7.68
N PRO A 53 -17.19 5.45 8.77
CA PRO A 53 -16.13 5.91 9.65
C PRO A 53 -14.80 5.99 8.88
N ILE A 54 -13.90 6.86 9.33
CA ILE A 54 -12.55 6.93 8.77
C ILE A 54 -11.66 5.96 9.54
N GLY A 55 -10.97 5.08 8.83
CA GLY A 55 -10.01 4.14 9.42
C GLY A 55 -8.67 4.82 9.73
N ASP A 56 -7.87 4.19 10.59
CA ASP A 56 -6.51 4.64 10.92
C ASP A 56 -5.63 4.66 9.66
N PHE A 57 -5.71 3.58 8.87
CA PHE A 57 -5.25 3.54 7.50
C PHE A 57 -6.39 3.87 6.55
N VAL A 58 -6.24 4.93 5.79
CA VAL A 58 -7.28 5.48 4.95
C VAL A 58 -7.30 4.81 3.57
N ALA A 59 -8.47 4.37 3.14
CA ALA A 59 -8.66 3.79 1.81
C ALA A 59 -8.56 4.87 0.72
N THR A 60 -8.01 4.54 -0.45
CA THR A 60 -7.79 5.41 -1.61
C THR A 60 -7.68 4.58 -2.91
N SER A 61 -7.84 5.20 -4.06
CA SER A 61 -7.52 4.60 -5.37
C SER A 61 -6.01 4.28 -5.52
N ILE A 62 -5.16 4.97 -4.76
CA ILE A 62 -3.70 4.89 -4.86
C ILE A 62 -3.18 3.68 -4.08
N ARG A 63 -2.75 2.63 -4.80
CA ARG A 63 -2.27 1.37 -4.22
C ARG A 63 -0.79 1.36 -3.84
N SER A 64 -0.05 2.40 -4.25
CA SER A 64 1.39 2.50 -4.02
C SER A 64 1.77 2.95 -2.61
N GLY A 65 0.85 3.09 -1.65
CA GLY A 65 1.24 3.53 -0.31
C GLY A 65 0.19 3.28 0.76
N PHE A 66 0.62 3.41 2.00
CA PHE A 66 -0.26 3.54 3.15
C PHE A 66 -0.54 5.01 3.42
N PHE A 67 -1.79 5.34 3.68
CA PHE A 67 -2.25 6.69 3.96
C PHE A 67 -2.77 6.68 5.39
N ALA A 68 -2.16 7.44 6.28
CA ALA A 68 -2.58 7.47 7.68
C ALA A 68 -2.16 8.80 8.30
N ARG A 69 -2.62 9.07 9.52
CA ARG A 69 -2.03 10.17 10.29
C ARG A 69 -0.63 9.80 10.76
N ARG A 70 0.23 10.80 11.00
CA ARG A 70 1.61 10.58 11.43
C ARG A 70 1.71 9.68 12.65
N GLU A 71 0.84 9.89 13.65
CA GLU A 71 0.82 9.12 14.89
C GLU A 71 0.60 7.61 14.67
N VAL A 72 -0.05 7.22 13.57
CA VAL A 72 -0.21 5.81 13.20
C VAL A 72 1.12 5.23 12.76
N PHE A 73 1.89 5.95 11.94
CA PHE A 73 3.21 5.49 11.48
C PHE A 73 4.26 5.44 12.60
N GLU A 74 4.15 6.29 13.61
CA GLU A 74 5.03 6.26 14.79
C GLU A 74 4.97 4.92 15.52
N LEU A 75 3.81 4.25 15.54
CA LEU A 75 3.66 2.90 16.10
C LEU A 75 4.50 1.84 15.36
N PHE A 76 4.80 2.08 14.08
CA PHE A 76 5.59 1.22 13.21
C PHE A 76 7.03 1.73 13.04
N GLY A 77 7.48 2.70 13.83
CA GLY A 77 8.78 3.36 13.63
C GLY A 77 9.96 2.38 13.53
N ALA A 78 9.98 1.33 14.37
CA ALA A 78 11.05 0.33 14.36
C ALA A 78 11.18 -0.40 13.02
N ILE A 79 10.06 -0.67 12.33
CA ILE A 79 10.04 -1.43 11.07
C ILE A 79 10.19 -0.49 9.86
N ILE A 80 9.59 0.70 9.91
CA ILE A 80 9.66 1.70 8.84
C ILE A 80 11.09 2.20 8.67
N LEU A 81 11.81 2.44 9.78
CA LEU A 81 13.18 2.95 9.74
C LEU A 81 14.21 1.96 9.19
N GLN A 82 13.87 0.67 9.11
CA GLN A 82 14.76 -0.37 8.58
C GLN A 82 14.67 -0.52 7.06
N SER A 83 13.61 0.00 6.44
CA SER A 83 13.33 -0.16 5.01
C SER A 83 13.61 1.10 4.22
N ARG A 84 13.91 0.96 2.92
CA ARG A 84 13.85 2.10 1.99
C ARG A 84 12.40 2.50 1.81
N HIS A 85 12.13 3.77 2.05
CA HIS A 85 10.79 4.32 1.95
C HIS A 85 10.81 5.79 1.55
N LYS A 86 9.65 6.30 1.17
CA LYS A 86 9.39 7.73 1.02
C LYS A 86 8.18 8.12 1.86
N PHE A 87 8.23 9.34 2.38
CA PHE A 87 7.11 9.98 3.06
C PHE A 87 6.69 11.24 2.30
N TYR A 88 5.37 11.43 2.21
CA TYR A 88 4.78 12.64 1.67
C TYR A 88 3.70 13.15 2.63
N ALA A 89 3.69 14.45 2.89
CA ALA A 89 2.58 15.10 3.57
C ALA A 89 1.47 15.43 2.57
N ALA A 90 0.22 15.20 2.98
CA ALA A 90 -0.95 15.53 2.18
C ALA A 90 -2.05 16.18 3.03
N LYS A 91 -2.81 17.08 2.41
CA LYS A 91 -3.95 17.76 3.04
C LYS A 91 -5.25 17.01 2.74
N THR A 92 -6.15 16.99 3.72
CA THR A 92 -7.54 16.56 3.48
C THR A 92 -8.53 17.61 3.99
N ASP A 93 -9.81 17.44 3.66
CA ASP A 93 -10.89 18.29 4.17
C ASP A 93 -11.25 18.03 5.65
N LYS A 94 -10.56 17.11 6.33
CA LYS A 94 -10.78 16.75 7.74
C LYS A 94 -9.55 16.93 8.62
N TYR A 95 -8.40 16.44 8.16
CA TYR A 95 -7.12 16.49 8.86
C TYR A 95 -5.96 16.18 7.92
N ASP A 96 -4.75 16.56 8.29
CA ASP A 96 -3.56 16.24 7.52
C ASP A 96 -3.19 14.75 7.66
N ILE A 97 -2.67 14.16 6.59
CA ILE A 97 -2.21 12.77 6.58
C ILE A 97 -0.78 12.70 6.02
N GLU A 98 -0.12 11.60 6.31
CA GLU A 98 1.12 11.18 5.66
C GLU A 98 0.86 9.99 4.73
N ILE A 99 1.67 9.92 3.68
CA ILE A 99 1.69 8.84 2.71
C ILE A 99 3.03 8.14 2.86
N TYR A 100 3.00 6.91 3.37
CA TYR A 100 4.17 6.04 3.44
C TYR A 100 4.23 5.16 2.18
N VAL A 101 5.33 5.27 1.45
CA VAL A 101 5.59 4.49 0.24
C VAL A 101 6.81 3.59 0.50
N PRO A 102 6.60 2.27 0.73
CA PRO A 102 7.74 1.34 0.77
C PRO A 102 8.38 1.25 -0.62
N MET A 103 9.70 1.29 -0.68
CA MET A 103 10.49 1.27 -1.92
C MET A 103 11.29 -0.03 -2.10
N ASP A 104 11.31 -0.90 -1.08
CA ASP A 104 11.95 -2.18 -1.19
C ASP A 104 11.13 -3.15 -2.04
N GLU A 105 11.77 -3.65 -3.08
CA GLU A 105 11.23 -4.66 -3.99
C GLU A 105 12.05 -5.95 -3.85
N VAL A 106 11.38 -7.09 -3.80
CA VAL A 106 11.99 -8.41 -3.67
C VAL A 106 11.48 -9.35 -4.76
N ASP A 107 12.30 -10.32 -5.16
CA ASP A 107 11.86 -11.43 -5.98
C ASP A 107 11.24 -12.51 -5.09
N GLY A 108 9.91 -12.62 -5.15
CA GLY A 108 9.18 -13.60 -4.35
C GLY A 108 7.91 -14.12 -4.98
N PHE A 109 7.46 -13.59 -6.13
CA PHE A 109 6.19 -13.95 -6.73
C PHE A 109 6.23 -15.37 -7.31
N ASP A 110 5.27 -16.21 -6.94
CA ASP A 110 5.11 -17.55 -7.50
C ASP A 110 4.13 -17.54 -8.67
N PHE A 111 4.66 -17.55 -9.88
CA PHE A 111 3.86 -17.59 -11.11
C PHE A 111 3.04 -18.88 -11.28
N LEU A 112 3.39 -19.98 -10.60
CA LEU A 112 2.71 -21.27 -10.74
C LEU A 112 1.50 -21.38 -9.82
N THR A 113 1.58 -20.81 -8.62
CA THR A 113 0.53 -20.93 -7.59
C THR A 113 -0.30 -19.66 -7.41
N SER A 114 0.16 -18.51 -7.92
CA SER A 114 -0.63 -17.28 -7.96
C SER A 114 -1.76 -17.35 -8.99
N SER A 115 -2.85 -16.65 -8.73
CA SER A 115 -3.98 -16.51 -9.67
C SER A 115 -4.00 -15.10 -10.26
N TYR A 116 -3.93 -15.01 -11.59
CA TYR A 116 -3.83 -13.74 -12.30
C TYR A 116 -4.37 -13.84 -13.73
N GLU A 117 -4.69 -12.69 -14.31
CA GLU A 117 -5.12 -12.51 -15.69
C GLU A 117 -3.97 -11.94 -16.53
N LYS A 118 -3.90 -12.33 -17.80
CA LYS A 118 -2.91 -11.84 -18.76
C LYS A 118 -3.58 -11.08 -19.90
N TYR A 119 -2.87 -10.11 -20.46
CA TYR A 119 -3.15 -9.58 -21.79
C TYR A 119 -2.72 -10.57 -22.89
N ASP A 120 -3.11 -10.28 -24.13
CA ASP A 120 -2.77 -11.10 -25.30
C ASP A 120 -1.25 -11.19 -25.56
N ASP A 121 -0.49 -10.18 -25.13
CA ASP A 121 0.98 -10.15 -25.22
C ASP A 121 1.67 -10.99 -24.12
N GLY A 122 0.90 -11.63 -23.24
CA GLY A 122 1.38 -12.47 -22.15
C GLY A 122 1.76 -11.72 -20.88
N SER A 123 1.71 -10.38 -20.87
CA SER A 123 1.93 -9.58 -19.67
C SER A 123 0.76 -9.70 -18.70
N ILE A 124 1.03 -9.64 -17.38
CA ILE A 124 -0.01 -9.80 -16.36
C ILE A 124 -0.79 -8.49 -16.22
N SER A 125 -2.09 -8.54 -16.49
CA SER A 125 -3.00 -7.40 -16.37
C SER A 125 -3.48 -7.19 -14.93
N ARG A 126 -3.74 -8.28 -14.21
CA ARG A 126 -4.34 -8.24 -12.87
C ARG A 126 -3.97 -9.47 -12.05
N ILE A 127 -3.69 -9.25 -10.76
CA ILE A 127 -3.46 -10.32 -9.78
C ILE A 127 -4.68 -10.44 -8.85
N PHE A 128 -5.33 -11.60 -8.88
CA PHE A 128 -6.43 -11.94 -7.98
C PHE A 128 -5.89 -12.47 -6.65
N GLU A 129 -4.96 -13.42 -6.73
CA GLU A 129 -4.29 -14.01 -5.58
C GLU A 129 -2.78 -14.00 -5.81
N LEU A 130 -2.06 -13.40 -4.87
CA LEU A 130 -0.61 -13.34 -4.89
C LEU A 130 -0.10 -14.43 -3.95
N LYS A 131 0.72 -15.34 -4.48
CA LYS A 131 1.43 -16.36 -3.73
C LYS A 131 2.93 -16.12 -3.78
N LEU A 132 3.60 -16.36 -2.67
CA LEU A 132 5.05 -16.31 -2.55
C LEU A 132 5.66 -17.68 -2.88
N LYS A 133 6.87 -17.66 -3.46
CA LYS A 133 7.65 -18.86 -3.79
C LYS A 133 7.84 -19.73 -2.54
N ASN A 134 7.81 -21.05 -2.72
CA ASN A 134 8.07 -21.97 -1.61
C ASN A 134 9.47 -21.72 -1.01
N GLY A 135 9.55 -21.60 0.32
CA GLY A 135 10.78 -21.27 1.04
C GLY A 135 11.21 -19.80 0.96
N PHE A 136 10.36 -18.92 0.41
CA PHE A 136 10.63 -17.48 0.40
C PHE A 136 10.85 -16.93 1.82
N SER A 137 11.87 -16.10 1.96
CA SER A 137 12.15 -15.36 3.18
C SER A 137 12.88 -14.06 2.87
N THR A 138 12.61 -13.05 3.70
CA THR A 138 13.31 -11.76 3.70
C THR A 138 13.27 -11.19 5.11
N GLU A 139 14.27 -10.39 5.46
CA GLU A 139 14.35 -9.66 6.73
C GLU A 139 13.44 -8.41 6.73
N LEU A 140 12.82 -8.08 5.58
CA LEU A 140 11.98 -6.90 5.44
C LEU A 140 10.57 -7.15 6.02
N ASP A 141 10.12 -6.21 6.86
CA ASP A 141 8.77 -6.21 7.40
C ASP A 141 7.73 -5.60 6.46
N ILE A 142 8.15 -4.75 5.51
CA ILE A 142 7.29 -4.13 4.50
C ILE A 142 8.04 -4.10 3.17
N PHE A 143 7.45 -4.68 2.13
CA PHE A 143 8.07 -4.76 0.80
C PHE A 143 7.03 -4.92 -0.31
N ARG A 144 7.50 -4.95 -1.55
CA ARG A 144 6.74 -5.22 -2.78
C ARG A 144 7.40 -6.33 -3.59
N MET A 145 6.67 -6.90 -4.53
CA MET A 145 7.26 -7.78 -5.54
C MET A 145 7.90 -6.94 -6.65
N ASN A 146 9.10 -7.31 -7.11
CA ASN A 146 9.75 -6.66 -8.25
C ASN A 146 9.17 -7.09 -9.61
N ASP A 147 8.61 -8.31 -9.67
CA ASP A 147 8.08 -8.96 -10.87
C ASP A 147 6.85 -9.82 -10.49
N PRO A 148 5.75 -9.80 -11.25
CA PRO A 148 5.45 -8.94 -12.41
C PRO A 148 5.33 -7.46 -12.04
N VAL A 149 5.48 -6.57 -13.03
CA VAL A 149 5.38 -5.10 -12.84
C VAL A 149 4.13 -4.69 -12.06
N VAL A 150 2.97 -5.31 -12.33
CA VAL A 150 1.72 -5.01 -11.63
C VAL A 150 1.75 -5.38 -10.13
N ALA A 151 2.57 -6.35 -9.73
CA ALA A 151 2.72 -6.75 -8.33
C ALA A 151 3.48 -5.70 -7.50
N ARG A 152 4.19 -4.77 -8.15
CA ARG A 152 4.82 -3.62 -7.48
C ARG A 152 3.80 -2.70 -6.80
N PHE A 153 2.55 -2.70 -7.25
CA PHE A 153 1.50 -1.92 -6.61
C PHE A 153 0.88 -2.60 -5.39
N ASP A 154 1.24 -3.85 -5.09
CA ASP A 154 0.80 -4.56 -3.90
C ASP A 154 1.84 -4.44 -2.78
N ILE A 155 1.41 -4.02 -1.60
CA ILE A 155 2.27 -3.96 -0.42
C ILE A 155 2.10 -5.25 0.38
N ILE A 156 3.20 -5.95 0.58
CA ILE A 156 3.31 -7.14 1.42
C ILE A 156 3.94 -6.75 2.74
N VAL A 157 3.40 -7.29 3.83
CA VAL A 157 3.90 -7.06 5.17
C VAL A 157 4.15 -8.38 5.91
N SER A 158 5.07 -8.37 6.87
CA SER A 158 5.33 -9.53 7.73
C SER A 158 4.28 -9.69 8.84
N ASP A 159 4.35 -10.81 9.55
CA ASP A 159 3.65 -11.01 10.83
C ASP A 159 3.94 -9.91 11.86
N ASN A 160 5.16 -9.35 11.88
CA ASN A 160 5.53 -8.31 12.84
C ASN A 160 4.69 -7.05 12.64
N PHE A 161 4.57 -6.59 11.40
CA PHE A 161 3.66 -5.49 11.04
C PHE A 161 2.23 -5.81 11.46
N LYS A 162 1.73 -7.00 11.10
CA LYS A 162 0.34 -7.39 11.39
C LYS A 162 0.09 -7.46 12.90
N ASN A 163 1.05 -7.91 13.68
CA ASN A 163 0.96 -7.95 15.14
C ASN A 163 0.89 -6.53 15.75
N ILE A 164 1.68 -5.58 15.25
CA ILE A 164 1.57 -4.16 15.68
C ILE A 164 0.18 -3.62 15.33
N TYR A 165 -0.31 -3.88 14.11
CA TYR A 165 -1.65 -3.46 13.69
C TYR A 165 -2.75 -4.03 14.58
N ASP A 166 -2.75 -5.34 14.82
CA ASP A 166 -3.79 -6.03 15.60
C ASP A 166 -3.74 -5.67 17.09
N SER A 167 -2.54 -5.58 17.68
CA SER A 167 -2.36 -5.27 19.11
C SER A 167 -2.80 -3.85 19.46
N ASN A 168 -2.60 -2.89 18.53
CA ASN A 168 -3.09 -1.52 18.67
C ASN A 168 -4.55 -1.35 18.21
N LYS A 169 -5.21 -2.42 17.75
CA LYS A 169 -6.59 -2.42 17.25
C LYS A 169 -6.83 -1.42 16.12
N LEU A 170 -5.82 -1.25 15.26
CA LEU A 170 -5.90 -0.33 14.13
C LEU A 170 -6.92 -0.81 13.09
N THR A 171 -7.38 0.13 12.27
CA THR A 171 -8.46 -0.06 11.32
C THR A 171 -8.09 0.37 9.90
N GLY A 172 -8.88 -0.08 8.91
CA GLY A 172 -8.76 0.36 7.52
C GLY A 172 -7.93 -0.53 6.58
N LEU A 173 -7.24 -1.55 7.12
CA LEU A 173 -6.58 -2.60 6.32
C LEU A 173 -7.25 -3.97 6.51
N ARG A 174 -7.11 -4.81 5.48
CA ARG A 174 -7.39 -6.24 5.47
C ARG A 174 -6.14 -6.98 5.02
N PHE A 175 -5.98 -8.20 5.51
CA PHE A 175 -4.81 -9.02 5.25
C PHE A 175 -5.24 -10.32 4.59
N ALA A 176 -4.66 -10.62 3.43
CA ALA A 176 -4.77 -11.91 2.77
C ALA A 176 -3.40 -12.61 2.85
N ALA A 177 -3.38 -13.92 3.10
CA ALA A 177 -2.12 -14.67 3.08
C ALA A 177 -1.45 -14.53 1.71
N ALA A 178 -0.21 -14.03 1.72
CA ALA A 178 0.66 -13.96 0.55
C ALA A 178 1.41 -15.29 0.37
#